data_AF-A0A961XS82-F1
#
_entry.id   AF-A0A961XS82-F1
#
_cell.length_a   1.000
_cell.length_b   1.000
_cell.length_c   1.000
_cell.angle_alpha   90.00
_cell.angle_beta   90.00
_cell.angle_gamma   90.00
#
_symmetry.space_group_name_H-M   'P 1'
#
loop_
_entity.id
_entity.type
_entity.pdbx_description
1 polymer ?
#
loop_
_entity_poly.entity_id
_entity_poly.type
_entity_poly.pdbx_seq_one_letter_code
_entity_poly.pdbx_strand_id
1 'polypeptide(L)'
;MSHDEPQNRTAIGGKGLWRIMALLAVIAIIGFGWNWTWQAASTKLESVANSRISEWSDKGTEITCANRSIIGYPFRIGFHCDRLSVFSTTNQLKLDAGEFRSAAQFYKPGHAIAELDGPLNAETLAGGKVSGNWDNLKASLVVGIGGWKRISLEARSVTGNGILADANPIGMYADDFQLHARMPEEQSRANGLDIAASAANLNLDGLQKVPALDLVINLGL
;
A
#
# COMPACT_ATOMS: atom_id res chain seq x y z
N MET A 1 23.69 18.74 -63.43
CA MET A 1 22.57 19.63 -63.08
C MET A 1 22.20 19.32 -61.63
N SER A 2 22.94 19.87 -60.65
CA SER A 2 22.61 19.70 -59.22
C SER A 2 21.72 20.85 -58.80
N HIS A 3 20.48 20.56 -58.45
CA HIS A 3 19.62 21.51 -57.77
C HIS A 3 20.01 21.52 -56.29
N ASP A 4 20.73 22.57 -55.87
CA ASP A 4 20.87 22.91 -54.45
C ASP A 4 19.60 23.64 -54.00
N GLU A 5 18.83 22.99 -53.13
CA GLU A 5 17.65 23.56 -52.48
C GLU A 5 18.10 24.44 -51.29
N PRO A 6 17.68 25.73 -51.22
CA PRO A 6 18.12 26.60 -50.14
C PRO A 6 17.50 26.17 -48.81
N GLN A 7 18.34 25.74 -47.89
CA GLN A 7 18.02 25.45 -46.50
C GLN A 7 17.50 26.72 -45.81
N ASN A 8 16.18 26.91 -45.77
CA ASN A 8 15.50 28.01 -45.11
C ASN A 8 15.67 27.89 -43.59
N ARG A 9 16.78 28.42 -43.06
CA ARG A 9 16.99 28.55 -41.61
C ARG A 9 16.25 29.79 -41.14
N THR A 10 15.04 29.62 -40.63
CA THR A 10 14.33 30.66 -39.87
C THR A 10 15.23 31.16 -38.74
N ALA A 11 15.84 32.33 -38.93
CA ALA A 11 16.63 33.02 -37.92
C ALA A 11 15.69 33.46 -36.80
N ILE A 12 15.78 32.81 -35.64
CA ILE A 12 15.04 33.25 -34.45
C ILE A 12 15.64 34.60 -34.03
N GLY A 13 14.93 35.71 -34.30
CA GLY A 13 15.40 37.04 -33.91
C GLY A 13 15.63 37.16 -32.40
N GLY A 14 16.52 38.06 -31.96
CA GLY A 14 16.93 38.18 -30.55
C GLY A 14 15.78 38.29 -29.53
N LYS A 15 14.64 38.86 -29.92
CA LYS A 15 13.41 38.90 -29.10
C LYS A 15 12.72 37.54 -28.98
N GLY A 16 12.76 36.72 -30.03
CA GLY A 16 12.25 35.35 -30.02
C GLY A 16 13.13 34.42 -29.20
N LEU A 17 14.46 34.54 -29.32
CA LEU A 17 15.42 33.82 -28.48
C LEU A 17 15.24 34.16 -27.00
N TRP A 18 15.06 35.44 -26.66
CA TRP A 18 14.80 35.84 -25.26
C TRP A 18 13.49 35.28 -24.71
N ARG A 19 12.41 35.22 -25.50
CA ARG A 19 11.15 34.60 -25.10
C ARG A 19 11.30 33.10 -24.85
N ILE A 20 12.04 32.40 -25.71
CA ILE A 20 12.33 30.96 -25.53
C ILE A 20 13.17 30.77 -24.26
N MET A 21 14.22 31.57 -24.06
CA MET A 21 15.06 31.51 -22.86
C MET A 21 14.26 31.82 -21.58
N ALA A 22 13.38 32.81 -21.61
CA ALA A 22 12.49 33.14 -20.49
C ALA A 22 11.52 31.99 -20.19
N LEU A 23 10.94 31.36 -21.22
CA LEU A 23 10.07 30.19 -21.06
C LEU A 23 10.84 29.00 -20.46
N LEU A 24 12.04 28.71 -20.97
CA LEU A 24 12.90 27.66 -20.43
C LEU A 24 13.30 27.93 -18.97
N ALA A 25 13.60 29.20 -18.63
CA ALA A 25 13.89 29.60 -17.26
C ALA A 25 12.68 29.37 -16.33
N VAL A 26 11.47 29.72 -16.77
CA VAL A 26 10.24 29.48 -15.99
C VAL A 26 10.01 27.98 -15.79
N ILE A 27 10.15 27.17 -16.85
CA ILE A 27 10.02 25.71 -16.76
C ILE A 27 11.06 25.14 -15.80
N ALA A 28 12.31 25.60 -15.88
CA ALA A 28 13.38 25.19 -14.97
C ALA A 28 13.04 25.55 -13.52
N ILE A 29 12.59 26.78 -13.25
CA ILE A 29 12.20 27.22 -11.91
C ILE A 29 11.06 26.35 -11.36
N ILE A 30 10.05 26.04 -12.17
CA ILE A 30 8.94 25.17 -11.76
C ILE A 30 9.46 23.75 -11.46
N GLY A 31 10.29 23.18 -12.34
CA GLY A 31 10.84 21.84 -12.16
C GLY A 31 11.73 21.71 -10.92
N PHE A 32 12.66 22.65 -10.73
CA PHE A 32 13.54 22.67 -9.56
C PHE A 32 12.77 22.99 -8.27
N GLY A 33 11.84 23.94 -8.33
CA GLY A 33 10.97 24.26 -7.20
C GLY A 33 10.13 23.07 -6.77
N TRP A 34 9.52 22.35 -7.72
CA TRP A 34 8.76 21.15 -7.42
C TRP A 34 9.63 20.03 -6.83
N ASN A 35 10.81 19.79 -7.41
CA ASN A 35 11.78 18.83 -6.87
C ASN A 35 12.16 19.14 -5.41
N TRP A 36 12.43 20.41 -5.11
CA TRP A 36 12.72 20.84 -3.74
C TRP A 36 11.54 20.59 -2.80
N THR A 37 10.31 20.94 -3.21
CA THR A 37 9.11 20.72 -2.39
C THR A 37 8.83 19.24 -2.14
N TRP A 38 9.03 18.37 -3.14
CA TRP A 38 8.85 16.94 -2.99
C TRP A 38 9.89 16.33 -2.04
N GLN A 39 11.15 16.75 -2.15
CA GLN A 39 12.21 16.33 -1.21
C GLN A 39 11.95 16.80 0.22
N ALA A 40 11.43 18.01 0.43
CA ALA A 40 11.03 18.45 1.76
C ALA A 40 9.88 17.58 2.33
N ALA A 41 8.92 17.18 1.47
CA ALA A 41 7.82 16.30 1.85
C ALA A 41 8.30 14.88 2.19
N SER A 42 9.25 14.32 1.43
CA SER A 42 9.83 13.00 1.69
C SER A 42 10.54 12.96 3.05
N THR A 43 11.41 13.91 3.35
CA THR A 43 12.09 13.99 4.65
C THR A 43 11.10 14.10 5.83
N LYS A 44 10.01 14.87 5.65
CA LYS A 44 8.99 14.97 6.69
C LYS A 44 8.29 13.63 6.92
N LEU A 45 7.96 12.91 5.86
CA LEU A 45 7.33 11.60 5.96
C LEU A 45 8.23 10.58 6.67
N GLU A 46 9.52 10.58 6.36
CA GLU A 46 10.55 9.78 7.03
C GLU A 46 10.58 10.03 8.55
N SER A 47 10.57 11.32 8.95
CA SER A 47 10.58 11.70 10.37
C SER A 47 9.35 11.18 11.13
N VAL A 48 8.17 11.26 10.51
CA VAL A 48 6.90 10.78 11.09
C VAL A 48 6.89 9.25 11.15
N ALA A 49 7.38 8.57 10.12
CA ALA A 49 7.49 7.11 10.17
C ALA A 49 8.44 6.64 11.27
N ASN A 50 9.59 7.30 11.42
CA ASN A 50 10.55 6.97 12.47
C ASN A 50 9.96 7.18 13.87
N SER A 51 9.25 8.29 14.10
CA SER A 51 8.61 8.53 15.39
C SER A 51 7.52 7.51 15.70
N ARG A 52 6.75 7.08 14.68
CA ARG A 52 5.74 6.03 14.87
C ARG A 52 6.39 4.68 15.16
N ILE A 53 7.42 4.29 14.41
CA ILE A 53 8.12 3.03 14.64
C ILE A 53 8.75 3.01 16.05
N SER A 54 9.33 4.11 16.53
CA SER A 54 9.84 4.18 17.90
C SER A 54 8.72 4.02 18.94
N GLU A 55 7.55 4.64 18.74
CA GLU A 55 6.39 4.45 19.62
C GLU A 55 5.93 2.98 19.70
N TRP A 56 6.01 2.23 18.60
CA TRP A 56 5.72 0.78 18.60
C TRP A 56 6.81 -0.02 19.32
N SER A 57 8.07 0.33 19.10
CA SER A 57 9.22 -0.29 19.76
C SER A 57 9.13 -0.13 21.27
N ASP A 58 8.75 1.07 21.76
CA ASP A 58 8.54 1.35 23.18
C ASP A 58 7.41 0.49 23.78
N LYS A 59 6.44 0.08 22.95
CA LYS A 59 5.36 -0.84 23.30
C LYS A 59 5.71 -2.31 23.09
N GLY A 60 6.99 -2.64 22.88
CA GLY A 60 7.49 -4.01 22.71
C GLY A 60 7.21 -4.61 21.33
N THR A 61 6.92 -3.80 20.31
CA THR A 61 6.74 -4.26 18.93
C THR A 61 7.75 -3.58 18.01
N GLU A 62 8.76 -4.33 17.60
CA GLU A 62 9.76 -3.89 16.65
C GLU A 62 9.26 -4.13 15.21
N ILE A 63 9.31 -3.10 14.38
CA ILE A 63 8.94 -3.17 12.96
C ILE A 63 10.18 -2.83 12.14
N THR A 64 10.67 -3.80 11.38
CA THR A 64 11.81 -3.65 10.49
C THR A 64 11.35 -3.63 9.04
N CYS A 65 11.75 -2.59 8.31
CA CYS A 65 11.45 -2.40 6.90
C CYS A 65 12.78 -2.41 6.14
N ALA A 66 13.10 -3.53 5.49
CA ALA A 66 14.40 -3.73 4.85
C ALA A 66 14.55 -2.84 3.61
N ASN A 67 15.72 -2.21 3.45
CA ASN A 67 16.03 -1.30 2.34
C ASN A 67 14.96 -0.22 2.12
N ARG A 68 14.42 0.32 3.22
CA ARG A 68 13.35 1.31 3.18
C ARG A 68 13.75 2.52 2.32
N SER A 69 12.90 2.86 1.37
CA SER A 69 13.03 4.06 0.53
C SER A 69 11.69 4.79 0.39
N ILE A 70 11.76 6.08 0.09
CA ILE A 70 10.58 6.87 -0.28
C ILE A 70 10.47 6.90 -1.80
N ILE A 71 9.28 6.59 -2.30
CA ILE A 71 8.95 6.53 -3.73
C ILE A 71 7.77 7.46 -4.06
N GLY A 72 7.55 7.69 -5.37
CA GLY A 72 6.32 8.33 -5.86
C GLY A 72 6.47 9.70 -6.52
N TYR A 73 7.69 10.23 -6.69
CA TYR A 73 7.90 11.48 -7.43
C TYR A 73 7.23 11.44 -8.82
N PRO A 74 6.57 12.53 -9.28
CA PRO A 74 6.39 13.82 -8.61
C PRO A 74 5.09 13.93 -7.80
N PHE A 75 4.09 13.09 -8.06
CA PHE A 75 2.70 13.34 -7.65
C PHE A 75 2.19 12.39 -6.57
N ARG A 76 3.05 11.50 -6.08
CA ARG A 76 2.74 10.55 -5.03
C ARG A 76 3.85 10.57 -3.99
N ILE A 77 3.53 10.06 -2.82
CA ILE A 77 4.50 9.83 -1.76
C ILE A 77 4.14 8.53 -1.06
N GLY A 78 5.14 7.71 -0.78
CA GLY A 78 4.93 6.48 -0.06
C GLY A 78 6.23 5.75 0.20
N PHE A 79 6.13 4.65 0.92
CA PHE A 79 7.26 3.82 1.32
C PHE A 79 7.35 2.57 0.46
N HIS A 80 8.58 2.16 0.20
CA HIS A 80 8.95 0.87 -0.38
C HIS A 80 9.94 0.16 0.54
N CYS A 81 9.75 -1.13 0.76
CA CYS A 81 10.70 -2.00 1.44
C CYS A 81 10.70 -3.39 0.79
N ASP A 82 11.88 -3.99 0.67
CA ASP A 82 12.03 -5.31 0.03
C ASP A 82 11.51 -6.45 0.93
N ARG A 83 11.43 -6.20 2.24
CA ARG A 83 10.91 -7.14 3.24
C ARG A 83 10.35 -6.38 4.43
N LEU A 84 9.23 -6.87 4.95
CA LEU A 84 8.62 -6.36 6.18
C LEU A 84 8.72 -7.43 7.28
N SER A 85 9.37 -7.10 8.39
CA SER A 85 9.48 -7.98 9.56
C SER A 85 8.89 -7.28 10.78
N VAL A 86 8.08 -7.98 11.56
CA VAL A 86 7.49 -7.50 12.80
C VAL A 86 7.81 -8.49 13.90
N PHE A 87 8.43 -8.02 14.97
CA PHE A 87 8.71 -8.81 16.16
C PHE A 87 8.05 -8.17 17.37
N SER A 88 7.07 -8.84 17.94
CA SER A 88 6.35 -8.38 19.13
C SER A 88 6.72 -9.26 20.32
N THR A 89 7.39 -8.67 21.31
CA THR A 89 7.69 -9.34 22.58
C THR A 89 6.44 -9.51 23.43
N THR A 90 5.54 -8.52 23.39
CA THR A 90 4.26 -8.54 24.11
C THR A 90 3.34 -9.66 23.63
N ASN A 91 3.24 -9.84 22.31
CA ASN A 91 2.40 -10.88 21.71
C ASN A 91 3.17 -12.18 21.44
N GLN A 92 4.47 -12.22 21.74
CA GLN A 92 5.35 -13.37 21.50
C GLN A 92 5.26 -13.89 20.06
N LEU A 93 5.22 -12.95 19.11
CA LEU A 93 4.92 -13.20 17.70
C LEU A 93 6.01 -12.60 16.83
N LYS A 94 6.53 -13.39 15.90
CA LYS A 94 7.37 -12.93 14.79
C LYS A 94 6.59 -13.08 13.49
N LEU A 95 6.59 -12.05 12.66
CA LEU A 95 5.94 -12.03 11.36
C LEU A 95 6.96 -11.52 10.33
N ASP A 96 7.11 -12.23 9.24
CA ASP A 96 7.97 -11.88 8.11
C ASP A 96 7.13 -11.94 6.83
N ALA A 97 7.08 -10.86 6.06
CA ALA A 97 6.37 -10.77 4.80
C ALA A 97 7.29 -10.27 3.69
N GLY A 98 6.86 -10.43 2.43
CA GLY A 98 7.60 -9.99 1.26
C GLY A 98 7.68 -8.47 1.11
N GLU A 99 7.79 -8.03 -0.13
CA GLU A 99 7.91 -6.63 -0.48
C GLU A 99 6.68 -5.84 -0.03
N PHE A 100 6.90 -4.66 0.56
CA PHE A 100 5.85 -3.74 0.99
C PHE A 100 5.95 -2.43 0.23
N ARG A 101 4.84 -2.01 -0.35
CA ARG A 101 4.70 -0.76 -1.10
C ARG A 101 3.52 0.03 -0.55
N SER A 102 3.66 1.35 -0.48
CA SER A 102 2.55 2.23 -0.14
C SER A 102 2.56 3.47 -1.01
N ALA A 103 1.39 4.10 -1.18
CA ALA A 103 1.24 5.30 -1.96
C ALA A 103 0.07 6.15 -1.46
N ALA A 104 0.33 7.43 -1.23
CA ALA A 104 -0.65 8.50 -1.06
C ALA A 104 -0.48 9.53 -2.18
N GLN A 105 -1.59 10.12 -2.63
CA GLN A 105 -1.60 11.05 -3.77
C GLN A 105 -1.73 12.50 -3.29
N PHE A 106 -0.91 13.40 -3.83
CA PHE A 106 -0.98 14.83 -3.48
C PHE A 106 -2.32 15.48 -3.88
N TYR A 107 -2.89 15.08 -5.02
CA TYR A 107 -4.16 15.61 -5.53
C TYR A 107 -5.41 14.93 -4.96
N LYS A 108 -5.23 13.88 -4.15
CA LYS A 108 -6.34 13.17 -3.49
C LYS A 108 -5.99 12.95 -2.01
N PRO A 109 -5.94 14.04 -1.22
CA PRO A 109 -5.64 13.94 0.21
C PRO A 109 -6.65 13.02 0.90
N GLY A 110 -6.16 12.25 1.87
CA GLY A 110 -6.98 11.27 2.59
C GLY A 110 -7.16 9.93 1.87
N HIS A 111 -6.59 9.70 0.69
CA HIS A 111 -6.57 8.37 0.06
C HIS A 111 -5.16 7.77 0.08
N ALA A 112 -5.00 6.66 0.78
CA ALA A 112 -3.77 5.87 0.83
C ALA A 112 -4.04 4.44 0.34
N ILE A 113 -3.05 3.86 -0.34
CA ILE A 113 -3.04 2.48 -0.78
C ILE A 113 -1.76 1.83 -0.24
N ALA A 114 -1.85 0.58 0.17
CA ALA A 114 -0.71 -0.26 0.50
C ALA A 114 -0.83 -1.59 -0.23
N GLU A 115 0.30 -2.12 -0.66
CA GLU A 115 0.44 -3.41 -1.31
C GLU A 115 1.51 -4.19 -0.55
N LEU A 116 1.24 -5.47 -0.29
CA LEU A 116 2.16 -6.37 0.38
C LEU A 116 2.24 -7.64 -0.46
N ASP A 117 3.44 -8.12 -0.72
CA ASP A 117 3.66 -9.37 -1.44
C ASP A 117 3.87 -10.53 -0.46
N GLY A 118 3.44 -11.71 -0.88
CA GLY A 118 3.76 -12.94 -0.19
C GLY A 118 5.22 -13.38 -0.43
N PRO A 119 5.71 -14.38 0.29
CA PRO A 119 4.99 -15.09 1.35
C PRO A 119 5.01 -14.32 2.67
N LEU A 120 3.99 -14.51 3.48
CA LEU A 120 3.95 -14.16 4.89
C LEU A 120 4.20 -15.41 5.73
N ASN A 121 5.09 -15.31 6.69
CA ASN A 121 5.37 -16.33 7.69
C ASN A 121 5.19 -15.71 9.07
N ALA A 122 4.45 -16.37 9.93
CA ALA A 122 4.20 -15.97 11.29
C ALA A 122 4.54 -17.12 12.23
N GLU A 123 5.31 -16.85 13.27
CA GLU A 123 5.74 -17.83 14.26
C GLU A 123 5.49 -17.27 15.66
N THR A 124 4.90 -18.09 16.53
CA THR A 124 4.72 -17.75 17.95
C THR A 124 5.77 -18.45 18.81
N LEU A 125 6.11 -17.87 19.97
CA LEU A 125 7.03 -18.54 20.92
C LEU A 125 6.46 -19.86 21.47
N ALA A 126 5.13 -20.03 21.43
CA ALA A 126 4.45 -21.28 21.78
C ALA A 126 4.59 -22.38 20.70
N GLY A 127 5.35 -22.13 19.62
CA GLY A 127 5.61 -23.12 18.56
C GLY A 127 4.58 -23.15 17.45
N GLY A 128 3.58 -22.26 17.47
CA GLY A 128 2.60 -22.12 16.38
C GLY A 128 3.27 -21.52 15.15
N LYS A 129 2.99 -22.09 13.98
CA LYS A 129 3.53 -21.59 12.70
C LYS A 129 2.41 -21.42 11.70
N VAL A 130 2.31 -20.23 11.11
CA VAL A 130 1.35 -19.93 10.04
C VAL A 130 2.14 -19.36 8.86
N SER A 131 1.90 -19.91 7.68
CA SER A 131 2.43 -19.39 6.43
C SER A 131 1.27 -19.06 5.52
N GLY A 132 1.42 -18.00 4.73
CA GLY A 132 0.45 -17.58 3.74
C GLY A 132 1.17 -17.06 2.51
N ASN A 133 0.58 -17.25 1.35
CA ASN A 133 1.06 -16.68 0.11
C ASN A 133 -0.11 -16.21 -0.75
N TRP A 134 0.14 -15.19 -1.56
CA TRP A 134 -0.82 -14.56 -2.46
C TRP A 134 -0.06 -13.87 -3.59
N ASP A 135 -0.73 -13.64 -4.72
CA ASP A 135 -0.11 -12.96 -5.86
C ASP A 135 -0.03 -11.44 -5.64
N ASN A 136 -1.08 -10.87 -5.04
CA ASN A 136 -1.16 -9.45 -4.73
C ASN A 136 -2.14 -9.24 -3.58
N LEU A 137 -1.65 -8.69 -2.46
CA LEU A 137 -2.50 -8.21 -1.37
C LEU A 137 -2.49 -6.68 -1.39
N LYS A 138 -3.67 -6.09 -1.51
CA LYS A 138 -3.85 -4.65 -1.62
C LYS A 138 -4.81 -4.15 -0.56
N ALA A 139 -4.36 -3.17 0.21
CA ALA A 139 -5.18 -2.41 1.14
C ALA A 139 -5.41 -0.99 0.62
N SER A 140 -6.59 -0.44 0.83
CA SER A 140 -6.91 0.96 0.52
C SER A 140 -7.68 1.61 1.66
N LEU A 141 -7.23 2.78 2.08
CA LEU A 141 -7.82 3.57 3.16
C LEU A 141 -8.23 4.94 2.63
N VAL A 142 -9.48 5.32 2.87
CA VAL A 142 -10.02 6.65 2.58
C VAL A 142 -10.40 7.33 3.89
N VAL A 143 -9.92 8.55 4.10
CA VAL A 143 -10.13 9.39 5.28
C VAL A 143 -10.71 10.73 4.83
N GLY A 144 -11.73 11.20 5.54
CA GLY A 144 -12.30 12.53 5.39
C GLY A 144 -12.15 13.37 6.65
N ILE A 145 -12.78 14.53 6.68
CA ILE A 145 -12.68 15.52 7.78
C ILE A 145 -13.14 14.93 9.13
N GLY A 146 -14.11 14.02 9.12
CA GLY A 146 -14.66 13.37 10.31
C GLY A 146 -14.03 12.00 10.66
N GLY A 147 -12.89 11.64 10.06
CA GLY A 147 -12.24 10.34 10.28
C GLY A 147 -12.27 9.44 9.04
N TRP A 148 -12.02 8.15 9.24
CA TRP A 148 -11.98 7.19 8.14
C TRP A 148 -13.38 6.97 7.53
N LYS A 149 -13.44 6.80 6.21
CA LYS A 149 -14.67 6.64 5.43
C LYS A 149 -14.78 5.25 4.83
N ARG A 150 -13.67 4.71 4.34
CA ARG A 150 -13.63 3.40 3.70
C ARG A 150 -12.30 2.71 3.92
N ILE A 151 -12.35 1.42 4.22
CA ILE A 151 -11.22 0.52 4.24
C ILE A 151 -11.54 -0.62 3.27
N SER A 152 -10.60 -0.99 2.43
CA SER A 152 -10.70 -2.19 1.62
C SER A 152 -9.41 -2.99 1.68
N LEU A 153 -9.54 -4.30 1.60
CA LEU A 153 -8.48 -5.27 1.53
C LEU A 153 -8.87 -6.30 0.47
N GLU A 154 -8.00 -6.53 -0.50
CA GLU A 154 -8.23 -7.41 -1.64
C GLU A 154 -6.99 -8.28 -1.80
N ALA A 155 -7.18 -9.59 -2.00
CA ALA A 155 -6.11 -10.55 -2.19
C ALA A 155 -6.49 -11.56 -3.27
N ARG A 156 -5.54 -11.95 -4.11
CA ARG A 156 -5.71 -13.00 -5.13
C ARG A 156 -4.82 -14.20 -4.90
N SER A 157 -5.31 -15.37 -5.30
CA SER A 157 -4.61 -16.66 -5.22
C SER A 157 -4.09 -16.92 -3.81
N VAL A 158 -4.95 -16.74 -2.81
CA VAL A 158 -4.59 -16.84 -1.40
C VAL A 158 -4.42 -18.30 -1.02
N THR A 159 -3.26 -18.62 -0.49
CA THR A 159 -2.94 -19.92 0.10
C THR A 159 -2.48 -19.70 1.53
N GLY A 160 -2.86 -20.59 2.43
CA GLY A 160 -2.49 -20.53 3.83
C GLY A 160 -2.28 -21.92 4.39
N ASN A 161 -1.23 -22.09 5.19
CA ASN A 161 -0.99 -23.33 5.92
C ASN A 161 -0.62 -22.97 7.35
N GLY A 162 -1.32 -23.55 8.31
CA GLY A 162 -1.10 -23.29 9.73
C GLY A 162 -0.98 -24.57 10.53
N ILE A 163 -0.05 -24.59 11.47
CA ILE A 163 0.03 -25.56 12.55
C ILE A 163 -0.20 -24.77 13.84
N LEU A 164 -1.38 -24.94 14.41
CA LEU A 164 -1.66 -24.52 15.78
C LEU A 164 -1.08 -25.58 16.72
N ALA A 165 -0.51 -25.17 17.85
CA ALA A 165 0.11 -26.10 18.79
C ALA A 165 -0.87 -27.25 19.13
N ASP A 166 -0.42 -28.49 18.92
CA ASP A 166 -1.17 -29.75 19.11
C ASP A 166 -2.38 -29.99 18.18
N ALA A 167 -2.50 -29.26 17.06
CA ALA A 167 -3.52 -29.48 16.03
C ALA A 167 -2.93 -30.05 14.73
N ASN A 168 -3.77 -30.74 13.95
CA ASN A 168 -3.42 -31.11 12.59
C ASN A 168 -3.18 -29.85 11.74
N PRO A 169 -2.27 -29.90 10.74
CA PRO A 169 -2.11 -28.82 9.80
C PRO A 169 -3.46 -28.45 9.16
N ILE A 170 -3.77 -27.16 9.14
CA ILE A 170 -4.94 -26.61 8.45
C ILE A 170 -4.44 -25.90 7.21
N GLY A 171 -4.99 -26.28 6.06
CA GLY A 171 -4.76 -25.63 4.78
C GLY A 171 -5.93 -24.73 4.42
N MET A 172 -5.66 -23.63 3.74
CA MET A 172 -6.67 -22.74 3.18
C MET A 172 -6.27 -22.36 1.76
N TYR A 173 -7.25 -22.31 0.87
CA TYR A 173 -7.11 -21.81 -0.48
C TYR A 173 -8.33 -20.93 -0.83
N ALA A 174 -8.11 -19.80 -1.50
CA ALA A 174 -9.16 -19.01 -2.12
C ALA A 174 -8.62 -18.29 -3.37
N ASP A 175 -9.39 -18.26 -4.46
CA ASP A 175 -9.00 -17.58 -5.69
C ASP A 175 -8.96 -16.05 -5.50
N ASP A 176 -9.94 -15.55 -4.77
CA ASP A 176 -10.12 -14.13 -4.50
C ASP A 176 -10.66 -13.96 -3.08
N PHE A 177 -10.12 -12.99 -2.36
CA PHE A 177 -10.55 -12.61 -1.03
C PHE A 177 -10.70 -11.10 -0.97
N GLN A 178 -11.86 -10.64 -0.52
CA GLN A 178 -12.17 -9.22 -0.41
C GLN A 178 -12.78 -8.92 0.95
N LEU A 179 -12.38 -7.81 1.53
CA LEU A 179 -12.94 -7.27 2.75
C LEU A 179 -13.08 -5.76 2.56
N HIS A 180 -14.28 -5.24 2.73
CA HIS A 180 -14.60 -3.84 2.60
C HIS A 180 -15.34 -3.39 3.85
N ALA A 181 -14.93 -2.25 4.42
CA ALA A 181 -15.66 -1.58 5.48
C ALA A 181 -15.91 -0.13 5.05
N ARG A 182 -17.11 0.39 5.31
CA ARG A 182 -17.45 1.79 5.07
C ARG A 182 -18.22 2.39 6.25
N MET A 183 -17.97 3.66 6.49
CA MET A 183 -18.79 4.49 7.35
C MET A 183 -19.89 5.16 6.51
N PRO A 184 -21.17 5.08 6.93
CA PRO A 184 -22.28 5.72 6.26
C PRO A 184 -22.14 7.25 6.34
N GLU A 185 -22.60 7.92 5.29
CA GLU A 185 -22.52 9.37 5.15
C GLU A 185 -23.66 10.10 5.88
N GLU A 186 -24.78 9.40 6.13
CA GLU A 186 -25.98 9.93 6.75
C GLU A 186 -26.13 9.55 8.24
N GLN A 187 -26.43 10.55 9.07
CA GLN A 187 -26.67 10.45 10.52
C GLN A 187 -27.91 9.62 10.91
N SER A 188 -28.71 9.17 9.95
CA SER A 188 -29.89 8.32 10.15
C SER A 188 -29.53 6.93 10.72
N ARG A 189 -28.26 6.49 10.55
CA ARG A 189 -27.67 5.38 11.31
C ARG A 189 -26.58 5.95 12.21
N ALA A 190 -27.00 6.45 13.37
CA ALA A 190 -26.14 7.16 14.32
C ALA A 190 -24.87 6.38 14.78
N ASN A 191 -24.74 5.08 14.47
CA ASN A 191 -23.56 4.25 14.73
C ASN A 191 -23.32 3.18 13.65
N GLY A 192 -23.71 3.43 12.40
CA GLY A 192 -23.68 2.37 11.41
C GLY A 192 -22.28 2.06 10.89
N LEU A 193 -21.88 0.79 10.88
CA LEU A 193 -20.66 0.33 10.24
C LEU A 193 -21.07 -0.76 9.26
N ASP A 194 -20.84 -0.52 7.97
CA ASP A 194 -21.12 -1.51 6.93
C ASP A 194 -19.83 -2.27 6.60
N ILE A 195 -19.81 -3.58 6.86
CA ILE A 195 -18.71 -4.49 6.55
C ILE A 195 -19.21 -5.53 5.54
N ALA A 196 -18.51 -5.67 4.43
CA ALA A 196 -18.71 -6.72 3.46
C ALA A 196 -17.43 -7.56 3.34
N ALA A 197 -17.55 -8.88 3.38
CA ALA A 197 -16.44 -9.80 3.12
C ALA A 197 -16.87 -10.83 2.08
N SER A 198 -15.98 -11.18 1.17
CA SER A 198 -16.20 -12.26 0.24
C SER A 198 -14.95 -13.10 -0.02
N ALA A 199 -15.16 -14.38 -0.31
CA ALA A 199 -14.11 -15.28 -0.75
C ALA A 199 -14.66 -16.16 -1.88
N ALA A 200 -13.92 -16.29 -2.98
CA ALA A 200 -14.28 -17.13 -4.11
C ALA A 200 -13.52 -18.46 -4.07
N ASN A 201 -14.22 -19.56 -4.35
CA ASN A 201 -13.66 -20.91 -4.33
C ASN A 201 -12.90 -21.26 -3.03
N LEU A 202 -13.43 -20.82 -1.89
CA LEU A 202 -12.79 -21.05 -0.59
C LEU A 202 -12.77 -22.55 -0.26
N ASN A 203 -11.57 -23.10 -0.08
CA ASN A 203 -11.35 -24.48 0.34
C ASN A 203 -10.54 -24.49 1.64
N LEU A 204 -10.99 -25.30 2.60
CA LEU A 204 -10.35 -25.49 3.89
C LEU A 204 -9.98 -26.96 4.02
N ASP A 205 -8.68 -27.25 4.00
CA ASP A 205 -8.15 -28.59 4.21
C ASP A 205 -7.87 -28.80 5.71
N GLY A 206 -8.08 -30.02 6.20
CA GLY A 206 -7.97 -30.36 7.63
C GLY A 206 -9.21 -30.03 8.49
N LEU A 207 -10.18 -29.27 7.96
CA LEU A 207 -11.55 -29.22 8.45
C LEU A 207 -12.41 -30.13 7.56
N GLN A 208 -13.43 -30.81 8.11
CA GLN A 208 -14.27 -31.78 7.38
C GLN A 208 -14.51 -31.36 5.92
N LYS A 209 -14.20 -32.19 4.92
CA LYS A 209 -14.31 -31.91 3.47
C LYS A 209 -15.48 -30.97 3.14
N VAL A 210 -15.22 -29.67 3.07
CA VAL A 210 -16.19 -28.68 2.62
C VAL A 210 -15.93 -28.45 1.13
N PRO A 211 -16.93 -28.57 0.25
CA PRO A 211 -16.76 -28.18 -1.14
C PRO A 211 -16.38 -26.69 -1.23
N ALA A 212 -15.63 -26.32 -2.26
CA ALA A 212 -15.30 -24.93 -2.52
C ALA A 212 -16.59 -24.09 -2.59
N LEU A 213 -16.61 -22.96 -1.87
CA LEU A 213 -17.80 -22.13 -1.74
C LEU A 213 -17.48 -20.66 -1.89
N ASP A 214 -18.47 -19.93 -2.44
CA ASP A 214 -18.45 -18.48 -2.47
C ASP A 214 -19.08 -17.97 -1.17
N LEU A 215 -18.27 -17.32 -0.34
CA LEU A 215 -18.73 -16.70 0.89
C LEU A 215 -19.02 -15.22 0.61
N VAL A 216 -20.18 -14.72 1.05
CA VAL A 216 -20.47 -13.28 1.10
C VAL A 216 -21.13 -12.97 2.43
N ILE A 217 -20.51 -12.11 3.23
CA ILE A 217 -21.03 -11.63 4.51
C ILE A 217 -21.23 -10.13 4.39
N ASN A 218 -22.41 -9.63 4.75
CA ASN A 218 -22.70 -8.20 4.82
C ASN A 218 -23.31 -7.87 6.19
N LEU A 219 -22.62 -7.06 6.98
CA LEU A 219 -23.02 -6.61 8.30
C LEU A 219 -23.16 -5.09 8.25
N GLY A 220 -24.39 -4.58 8.30
CA GLY A 220 -24.66 -3.19 8.62
C GLY A 220 -25.04 -3.08 10.09
N LEU A 221 -24.14 -2.54 10.91
CA LEU A 221 -24.41 -2.20 12.31
C LEU A 221 -25.20 -0.88 12.43
#